data_AF-A0A660XKX4-F1
#
_entry.id   AF-A0A660XKX4-F1
#
_cell.length_a   1.000
_cell.length_b   1.000
_cell.length_c   1.000
_cell.angle_alpha   90.00
_cell.angle_beta   90.00
_cell.angle_gamma   90.00
#
_symmetry.space_group_name_H-M   'P 1'
#
loop_
_entity.id
_entity.type
_entity.pdbx_description
1 polymer ?
#
loop_
_entity_poly.entity_id
_entity_poly.type
_entity_poly.pdbx_seq_one_letter_code
_entity_poly.pdbx_strand_id
1 'polypeptide(L)'
;MAKTVRIYRRKYSDKTHWCIRYDLNGKDKKEVIGTSKREAQIAAQKKAIELYGDKAFLGLKDVKIGLEGLYEEYMKRKRNLTDGSRKRYRNNF
;
A
#
# COMPACT_ATOMS: atom_id res chain seq x y z
N MET A 1 5.94 1.40 23.15
CA MET A 1 6.07 2.18 21.89
C MET A 1 5.68 1.27 20.72
N ALA A 2 4.89 1.77 19.77
CA ALA A 2 4.45 0.97 18.63
C ALA A 2 5.63 0.73 17.66
N LYS A 3 6.11 -0.52 17.64
CA LYS A 3 7.14 -1.05 16.74
C LYS A 3 6.65 -0.96 15.28
N THR A 4 6.90 0.18 14.65
CA THR A 4 6.37 0.51 13.31
C THR A 4 7.48 1.03 12.43
N VAL A 5 7.69 0.35 11.29
CA VAL A 5 8.48 0.91 10.19
C VAL A 5 7.59 1.94 9.48
N ARG A 6 8.12 3.11 9.13
CA ARG A 6 7.38 4.19 8.45
C ARG A 6 8.11 4.63 7.20
N ILE A 7 7.37 4.87 6.13
CA ILE A 7 7.91 5.37 4.87
C ILE A 7 7.67 6.87 4.81
N TYR A 8 8.68 7.63 4.40
CA TYR A 8 8.58 9.07 4.21
C TYR A 8 9.38 9.51 2.99
N ARG A 9 9.07 10.70 2.47
CA ARG A 9 9.81 11.33 1.37
C ARG A 9 10.71 12.41 1.92
N ARG A 10 11.91 12.53 1.35
CA ARG A 10 12.86 13.61 1.64
C ARG A 10 13.40 14.16 0.33
N LYS A 11 13.40 15.48 0.20
CA LYS A 11 14.02 16.15 -0.95
C LYS A 11 15.52 16.29 -0.67
N TYR A 12 16.33 15.73 -1.55
CA TYR A 12 17.76 16.04 -1.64
C TYR A 12 17.95 17.08 -2.75
N SER A 13 19.14 17.68 -2.84
CA SER A 13 19.45 18.80 -3.76
C SER A 13 18.88 18.57 -5.16
N ASP A 14 19.01 17.35 -5.67
CA ASP A 14 18.71 17.06 -7.06
C ASP A 14 17.37 16.35 -7.24
N LYS A 15 16.97 15.48 -6.29
CA LYS A 15 15.79 14.59 -6.44
C LYS A 15 15.09 14.28 -5.10
N THR A 16 13.79 14.00 -5.20
CA THR A 16 13.02 13.44 -4.08
C THR A 16 13.33 11.97 -3.92
N HIS A 17 13.76 11.59 -2.73
CA HIS A 17 14.04 10.22 -2.36
C HIS A 17 13.03 9.72 -1.32
N TRP A 18 12.70 8.45 -1.43
CA TRP A 18 11.93 7.70 -0.46
C TRP A 18 12.85 7.05 0.54
N CYS A 19 12.48 7.19 1.81
CA CYS A 19 13.24 6.76 2.96
C CYS A 19 12.34 5.94 3.89
N ILE A 20 12.96 5.06 4.68
CA ILE A 20 12.29 4.32 5.74
C ILE A 20 12.84 4.77 7.10
N ARG A 21 11.98 4.77 8.12
CA ARG A 21 12.30 5.08 9.51
C ARG A 21 11.77 3.96 10.39
N TYR A 22 12.59 3.44 11.29
CA TYR A 22 12.19 2.35 12.19
C TYR A 22 12.94 2.43 13.52
N ASP A 23 12.38 1.82 14.56
CA ASP A 23 13.01 1.71 15.87
C ASP A 23 13.73 0.36 16.00
N LEU A 24 15.02 0.41 16.30
CA LEU A 24 15.85 -0.76 16.55
C LEU A 24 16.51 -0.61 17.91
N ASN A 25 16.14 -1.47 18.87
CA ASN A 25 16.70 -1.50 20.22
C ASN A 25 16.63 -0.13 20.94
N GLY A 26 15.54 0.61 20.76
CA GLY A 26 15.34 1.93 21.37
C GLY A 26 16.07 3.07 20.66
N LYS A 27 16.64 2.80 19.48
CA LYS A 27 17.30 3.80 18.63
C LYS A 27 16.50 3.99 17.35
N ASP A 28 16.19 5.25 17.06
CA ASP A 28 15.57 5.65 15.81
C ASP A 28 16.58 5.55 14.65
N LYS A 29 16.28 4.73 13.66
CA LYS A 29 17.08 4.51 12.46
C LYS A 29 16.36 5.04 11.23
N LYS A 30 17.14 5.60 10.30
CA LYS A 30 16.65 6.17 9.04
C LYS A 30 17.52 5.64 7.91
N GLU A 31 16.89 5.13 6.87
CA GLU A 31 17.57 4.61 5.68
C GLU A 31 16.98 5.25 4.42
N VAL A 32 17.85 5.61 3.48
CA VAL A 32 17.47 6.12 2.16
C VAL A 32 17.42 4.94 1.22
N ILE A 33 16.31 4.76 0.51
CA ILE A 33 16.13 3.64 -0.42
C ILE A 33 16.46 4.08 -1.84
N GLY A 34 15.86 5.18 -2.30
CA GLY A 34 16.02 5.63 -3.68
C GLY A 34 14.90 6.57 -4.11
N THR A 35 14.72 6.76 -5.41
CA THR A 35 13.68 7.65 -5.97
C THR A 35 12.32 6.95 -6.17
N SER A 36 12.27 5.62 -6.09
CA SER A 36 11.06 4.83 -6.29
C SER A 36 10.28 4.60 -4.98
N LYS A 37 9.01 4.98 -4.97
CA LYS A 37 8.09 4.71 -3.84
C LYS A 37 7.87 3.22 -3.63
N ARG A 38 7.74 2.47 -4.74
CA ARG A 38 7.44 1.04 -4.73
C ARG A 38 8.59 0.24 -4.10
N GLU A 39 9.82 0.60 -4.45
CA GLU A 39 11.01 -0.02 -3.84
C GLU A 39 11.08 0.27 -2.34
N ALA A 40 10.79 1.50 -1.92
CA ALA A 40 10.75 1.84 -0.51
C ALA A 40 9.66 1.08 0.28
N GLN A 41 8.52 0.78 -0.36
CA GLN A 41 7.48 -0.07 0.24
C GLN A 41 7.96 -1.51 0.44
N ILE A 42 8.58 -2.10 -0.59
CA ILE A 42 9.12 -3.46 -0.52
C ILE A 42 10.23 -3.54 0.53
N ALA A 43 11.12 -2.55 0.58
CA ALA A 43 12.19 -2.47 1.57
C ALA A 43 11.61 -2.34 3.00
N ALA A 44 10.61 -1.49 3.20
CA ALA A 44 9.95 -1.34 4.49
C ALA A 44 9.26 -2.62 4.96
N GLN A 45 8.61 -3.36 4.04
CA GLN A 45 8.01 -4.66 4.35
C GLN A 45 9.06 -5.69 4.76
N LYS A 46 10.13 -5.85 3.97
CA LYS A 46 11.24 -6.76 4.30
C LYS A 46 11.83 -6.43 5.68
N LYS A 47 12.04 -5.15 5.97
CA LYS A 47 12.58 -4.69 7.25
C LYS A 47 11.60 -4.91 8.40
N ALA A 48 10.31 -4.73 8.19
CA ALA A 48 9.30 -5.00 9.20
C ALA A 48 9.23 -6.49 9.55
N ILE A 49 9.28 -7.38 8.55
CA ILE A 49 9.31 -8.83 8.75
C ILE A 49 10.59 -9.24 9.49
N GLU A 50 11.75 -8.74 9.08
CA GLU A 50 13.04 -9.03 9.72
C GLU A 50 13.05 -8.62 11.21
N LEU A 51 12.53 -7.44 11.54
CA LEU A 51 12.64 -6.87 12.88
C LEU A 51 11.55 -7.32 13.85
N TYR A 52 10.36 -7.67 13.34
CA TYR A 52 9.17 -7.84 14.15
C TYR A 52 8.37 -9.12 13.81
N GLY A 53 8.87 -9.95 12.89
CA GLY A 53 8.24 -11.20 12.44
C GLY A 53 7.03 -10.97 11.53
N ASP A 54 6.44 -12.08 11.07
CA ASP A 54 5.35 -12.10 10.06
C ASP A 54 4.08 -11.33 10.47
N LYS A 55 3.92 -10.99 11.76
CA LYS A 55 2.78 -10.22 12.26
C LYS A 55 2.94 -8.71 12.11
N ALA A 56 4.10 -8.21 11.70
CA ALA A 56 4.34 -6.78 11.51
C ALA A 56 3.93 -6.32 10.11
N PHE A 57 2.65 -6.54 9.78
CA PHE A 57 2.07 -6.03 8.56
C PHE A 57 1.96 -4.50 8.66
N LEU A 58 2.86 -3.85 7.94
CA LEU A 58 3.02 -2.41 7.88
C LEU A 58 1.90 -1.83 7.00
N GLY A 59 0.68 -1.71 7.53
CA GLY A 59 -0.38 -0.82 7.03
C GLY A 59 -0.81 -0.93 5.55
N LEU A 60 -0.26 -1.87 4.77
CA LEU A 60 -0.89 -2.38 3.58
C LEU A 60 -2.04 -3.22 4.13
N LYS A 61 -3.18 -2.58 4.35
CA LYS A 61 -4.44 -3.30 4.20
C LYS A 61 -4.26 -4.04 2.88
N ASP A 62 -4.21 -5.36 2.94
CA ASP A 62 -4.68 -6.14 1.81
C ASP A 62 -6.02 -5.49 1.50
N VAL A 63 -6.06 -4.69 0.44
CA VAL A 63 -7.32 -4.22 -0.09
C VAL A 63 -7.90 -5.47 -0.70
N LYS A 64 -8.44 -6.35 0.14
CA LYS A 64 -9.43 -7.33 -0.24
C LYS A 64 -10.58 -6.47 -0.72
N ILE A 65 -10.52 -6.10 -2.00
CA ILE A 65 -11.67 -5.60 -2.70
C ILE A 65 -12.65 -6.75 -2.60
N GLY A 66 -13.67 -6.58 -1.75
CA GLY A 66 -14.79 -7.50 -1.72
C GLY A 66 -15.41 -7.59 -3.12
N LEU A 67 -16.08 -8.69 -3.43
CA LEU A 67 -16.72 -8.91 -4.72
C LEU A 67 -17.55 -7.68 -5.15
N GLU A 68 -18.24 -7.06 -4.20
CA GLU A 68 -19.02 -5.83 -4.39
C GLU A 68 -18.18 -4.63 -4.85
N GLY A 69 -17.00 -4.41 -4.26
CA GLY A 69 -16.10 -3.32 -4.67
C GLY A 69 -15.51 -3.56 -6.07
N LEU A 70 -15.29 -4.82 -6.43
CA LEU A 70 -14.85 -5.24 -7.77
C LEU A 70 -15.97 -5.01 -8.79
N TYR A 71 -17.21 -5.30 -8.41
CA TYR A 71 -18.41 -5.02 -9.21
C TYR A 71 -18.61 -3.52 -9.40
N GLU A 72 -18.47 -2.71 -8.36
CA GLU A 72 -18.57 -1.26 -8.49
C GLU A 72 -17.52 -0.68 -9.43
N GLU A 73 -16.26 -1.11 -9.32
CA GLU A 73 -15.21 -0.70 -10.25
C GLU A 73 -15.52 -1.15 -11.69
N TYR A 74 -16.01 -2.37 -11.87
CA TYR A 74 -16.43 -2.90 -13.17
C TYR A 74 -17.54 -2.05 -13.80
N MET A 75 -18.57 -1.71 -13.02
CA MET A 75 -19.69 -0.88 -13.47
C MET A 75 -19.28 0.56 -13.75
N LYS A 76 -18.37 1.13 -12.94
CA LYS A 76 -17.81 2.48 -13.15
C LYS A 76 -16.91 2.57 -14.39
N ARG A 77 -16.13 1.52 -14.70
CA ARG A 77 -15.28 1.46 -15.91
C ARG A 77 -16.08 1.28 -17.20
N LYS A 78 -17.23 0.60 -17.14
CA LYS A 78 -18.17 0.51 -18.27
C LYS A 78 -18.99 1.81 -18.38
N ARG A 79 -18.30 2.87 -18.80
CA ARG A 79 -18.89 4.15 -19.19
C ARG A 79 -19.92 3.87 -20.31
N ASN A 80 -21.20 4.00 -19.98
CA ASN A 80 -22.40 3.83 -20.82
C ASN A 80 -23.13 2.47 -20.76
N LEU A 81 -23.38 1.93 -19.56
CA LEU A 81 -24.44 0.93 -19.38
C LEU A 81 -25.79 1.63 -19.19
N THR A 82 -26.73 1.42 -20.12
CA THR A 82 -28.15 1.73 -19.95
C THR A 82 -28.74 0.96 -18.77
N ASP A 83 -29.76 1.49 -18.09
CA ASP A 83 -30.31 0.87 -16.86
C ASP A 83 -30.80 -0.57 -17.06
N GLY A 84 -31.30 -0.90 -18.26
CA GLY A 84 -31.65 -2.28 -18.63
C GLY A 84 -30.45 -3.24 -18.71
N SER A 85 -29.26 -2.72 -19.03
CA SER A 85 -28.02 -3.50 -19.03
C SER A 85 -27.50 -3.71 -17.60
N ARG A 86 -27.64 -2.71 -16.71
CA ARG A 86 -27.27 -2.84 -15.30
C ARG A 86 -28.06 -3.95 -14.59
N LYS A 87 -29.37 -4.03 -14.82
CA LYS A 87 -30.24 -5.04 -14.19
C LYS A 87 -29.88 -6.47 -14.61
N ARG A 88 -29.45 -6.69 -15.85
CA ARG A 88 -29.02 -8.01 -16.35
C ARG A 88 -27.70 -8.48 -15.72
N TYR A 89 -26.73 -7.59 -15.53
CA TYR A 89 -25.46 -7.96 -14.90
C TYR A 89 -25.58 -8.27 -13.41
N ARG A 90 -26.61 -7.76 -12.72
CA ARG A 90 -26.88 -8.07 -11.31
C ARG A 90 -27.41 -9.50 -11.09
N ASN A 91 -28.02 -10.11 -12.09
CA ASN A 91 -28.59 -11.46 -12.00
C ASN A 91 -27.63 -12.60 -12.40
N ASN A 92 -26.38 -12.28 -12.81
CA ASN A 92 -25.39 -13.26 -13.28
C ASN A 92 -24.35 -13.64 -12.21
N PHE A 93 -24.58 -13.27 -10.95
CA PHE A 93 -23.77 -13.64 -9.79
C PHE A 93 -24.66 -14.05 -8.63
#